data_AF-A0AAW1UBY4-F1
#
_entry.id   AF-A0AAW1UBY4-F1
#
_cell.length_a   1.000
_cell.length_b   1.000
_cell.length_c   1.000
_cell.angle_alpha   90.00
_cell.angle_beta   90.00
_cell.angle_gamma   90.00
#
_symmetry.space_group_name_H-M   'P 1'
#
loop_
_entity.id
_entity.type
_entity.pdbx_description
1 polymer ?
#
loop_
_entity_poly.entity_id
_entity_poly.type
_entity_poly.pdbx_seq_one_letter_code
_entity_poly.pdbx_strand_id
1 'polypeptide(L)'
;MSGYRKPYTHKEEKKILDYIINKKAYHRLRGYTFWKEVVKDELPERTYQSVHERFRKHIVNHLNNPAYDLSREEQSKITTIYAETAQTKRKKEDKKSCTDEVLLADSNSNDSQQIDIVHESTNSKTNRHERLAPDFLTMSDTESSEDSDVYL
;
A
#
# COMPACT_ATOMS: atom_id res chain seq x y z
N MET A 1 -16.29 -23.37 -0.94
CA MET A 1 -16.61 -22.38 0.11
C MET A 1 -16.19 -21.00 -0.37
N SER A 2 -17.12 -20.06 -0.57
CA SER A 2 -16.76 -18.66 -0.75
C SER A 2 -16.26 -18.14 0.60
N GLY A 3 -14.98 -17.76 0.67
CA GLY A 3 -14.44 -17.12 1.88
C GLY A 3 -15.08 -15.74 2.07
N TYR A 4 -16.07 -15.64 2.94
CA TYR A 4 -16.69 -14.36 3.30
C TYR A 4 -15.64 -13.45 3.95
N ARG A 5 -15.29 -12.35 3.27
CA ARG A 5 -14.40 -11.33 3.85
C ARG A 5 -15.21 -10.45 4.81
N LYS A 6 -14.75 -10.36 6.07
CA LYS A 6 -15.33 -9.47 7.08
C LYS A 6 -15.34 -8.02 6.57
N PRO A 7 -16.48 -7.30 6.57
CA PRO A 7 -16.55 -5.91 6.13
C PRO A 7 -15.73 -5.00 7.05
N TYR A 8 -15.30 -3.85 6.53
CA TYR A 8 -14.68 -2.81 7.36
C TYR A 8 -15.74 -2.00 8.08
N THR A 9 -15.50 -1.78 9.37
CA THR A 9 -16.33 -0.97 10.25
C THR A 9 -15.77 0.45 10.36
N HIS A 10 -16.64 1.42 10.69
CA HIS A 10 -16.20 2.81 10.92
C HIS A 10 -15.21 2.93 12.08
N LYS A 11 -15.26 2.03 13.06
CA LYS A 11 -14.28 1.96 14.15
C LYS A 11 -12.88 1.64 13.64
N GLU A 12 -12.76 0.69 12.70
CA GLU A 12 -11.46 0.37 12.08
C GLU A 12 -10.95 1.52 11.21
N GLU A 13 -11.83 2.20 10.47
CA GLU A 13 -11.48 3.37 9.67
C GLU A 13 -10.99 4.54 10.53
N LYS A 14 -11.66 4.78 11.66
CA LYS A 14 -11.25 5.79 12.64
C LYS A 14 -9.86 5.52 13.20
N LYS A 15 -9.57 4.27 13.59
CA LYS A 15 -8.21 3.90 14.06
C LYS A 15 -7.12 4.20 13.04
N ILE A 16 -7.38 3.96 11.75
CA ILE A 16 -6.43 4.29 10.68
C ILE A 16 -6.17 5.80 10.64
N LEU A 17 -7.23 6.61 10.73
CA LEU A 17 -7.14 8.07 10.71
C LEU A 17 -6.41 8.61 11.94
N ASP A 18 -6.78 8.14 13.14
CA ASP A 18 -6.15 8.51 14.40
C ASP A 18 -4.65 8.21 14.37
N TYR A 19 -4.27 7.05 13.84
CA TYR A 19 -2.87 6.67 13.71
C TYR A 19 -2.07 7.60 12.79
N ILE A 20 -2.66 8.02 11.66
CA ILE A 20 -2.05 8.97 10.73
C ILE A 20 -1.80 10.32 11.40
N ILE A 21 -2.79 10.80 12.16
CA ILE A 21 -2.74 12.10 12.85
C ILE A 21 -1.72 12.05 13.99
N ASN A 22 -1.80 11.02 14.83
CA ASN A 22 -0.91 10.83 15.98
C ASN A 22 0.57 10.75 15.57
N LYS A 23 0.87 10.00 14.49
CA LYS A 23 2.25 9.89 13.97
C LYS A 23 2.65 11.01 13.00
N LYS A 24 1.73 11.93 12.66
CA LYS A 24 1.91 12.98 11.64
C LYS A 24 2.50 12.44 10.33
N ALA A 25 2.15 11.21 9.97
CA ALA A 25 2.80 10.43 8.91
C ALA A 25 2.24 10.71 7.50
N TYR A 26 1.76 11.93 7.25
CA TYR A 26 1.05 12.32 6.03
C TYR A 26 1.86 12.09 4.74
N HIS A 27 3.18 12.25 4.81
CA HIS A 27 4.09 12.05 3.67
C HIS A 27 4.36 10.56 3.36
N ARG A 28 4.12 9.66 4.33
CA ARG A 28 4.38 8.21 4.20
C ARG A 28 3.15 7.41 3.77
N LEU A 29 2.00 8.05 3.56
CA LEU A 29 0.72 7.40 3.25
C LEU A 29 0.73 6.55 1.97
N ARG A 30 1.69 6.76 1.07
CA ARG A 30 1.85 5.98 -0.16
C ARG A 30 2.84 4.81 -0.01
N GLY A 31 3.60 4.81 1.08
CA GLY A 31 4.66 3.85 1.36
C GLY A 31 4.14 2.56 1.97
N TYR A 32 4.68 1.44 1.51
CA TYR A 32 4.33 0.11 2.00
C TYR A 32 4.64 -0.10 3.49
N THR A 33 5.77 0.46 3.96
CA THR A 33 6.24 0.30 5.35
C THR A 33 5.26 0.90 6.34
N PHE A 34 4.70 2.06 6.03
CA PHE A 34 3.69 2.71 6.87
C PHE A 34 2.47 1.82 7.10
N TRP A 35 1.91 1.23 6.05
CA TRP A 35 0.72 0.37 6.18
C TRP A 35 0.99 -0.95 6.92
N LYS A 36 2.23 -1.45 6.89
CA LYS A 36 2.64 -2.57 7.73
C LYS A 36 2.65 -2.20 9.22
N GLU A 37 3.16 -1.02 9.54
CA GLU A 37 3.17 -0.49 10.91
C GLU A 37 1.73 -0.31 11.42
N VAL A 38 0.84 0.26 10.61
CA VAL A 38 -0.59 0.42 10.96
C VAL A 38 -1.26 -0.92 11.27
N VAL A 39 -1.05 -1.94 10.43
CA VAL A 39 -1.65 -3.26 10.67
C VAL A 39 -1.10 -3.92 11.92
N LYS A 40 0.21 -3.78 12.17
CA LYS A 40 0.84 -4.34 13.36
C LYS A 40 0.29 -3.72 14.65
N ASP A 41 0.05 -2.41 14.63
CA ASP A 41 -0.31 -1.65 15.83
C ASP A 41 -1.84 -1.60 16.06
N GLU A 42 -2.64 -1.37 15.01
CA GLU A 42 -4.08 -1.04 15.14
C GLU A 42 -5.03 -2.15 14.67
N LEU A 43 -4.65 -2.90 13.63
CA LEU A 43 -5.53 -3.79 12.87
C LEU A 43 -4.88 -5.12 12.49
N PRO A 44 -4.45 -5.96 13.45
CA PRO A 44 -3.71 -7.20 13.18
C PRO A 44 -4.55 -8.25 12.45
N GLU A 45 -5.87 -8.17 12.51
CA GLU A 45 -6.79 -9.06 11.77
C GLU A 45 -6.82 -8.77 10.26
N ARG A 46 -6.26 -7.64 9.80
CA ARG A 46 -6.33 -7.18 8.42
C ARG A 46 -4.98 -7.23 7.74
N THR A 47 -4.97 -7.39 6.42
CA THR A 47 -3.73 -7.28 5.65
C THR A 47 -3.44 -5.83 5.28
N TYR A 48 -2.16 -5.44 5.26
CA TYR A 48 -1.76 -4.06 4.94
C TYR A 48 -2.31 -3.60 3.58
N GLN A 49 -2.42 -4.52 2.61
CA GLN A 49 -2.96 -4.24 1.29
C GLN A 49 -4.44 -3.91 1.35
N SER A 50 -5.20 -4.63 2.18
CA SER A 50 -6.62 -4.37 2.38
C SER A 50 -6.84 -3.03 3.07
N VAL A 51 -6.05 -2.72 4.11
CA VAL A 51 -6.13 -1.45 4.85
C VAL A 51 -5.79 -0.27 3.93
N HIS A 52 -4.71 -0.37 3.18
CA HIS A 52 -4.31 0.68 2.22
C HIS A 52 -5.35 0.88 1.13
N GLU A 53 -5.91 -0.19 0.56
CA GLU A 53 -6.95 -0.08 -0.46
C GLU A 53 -8.25 0.52 0.10
N ARG A 54 -8.62 0.16 1.33
CA ARG A 54 -9.77 0.77 2.03
C ARG A 54 -9.55 2.26 2.23
N PHE A 55 -8.35 2.65 2.68
CA PHE A 55 -8.01 4.06 2.82
C PHE A 55 -8.16 4.82 1.50
N ARG A 56 -7.54 4.31 0.43
CA ARG A 56 -7.52 4.95 -0.88
C ARG A 56 -8.89 5.08 -1.54
N LYS A 57 -9.72 4.04 -1.47
CA LYS A 57 -11.01 3.99 -2.18
C LYS A 57 -12.18 4.55 -1.39
N HIS A 58 -12.15 4.38 -0.07
CA HIS A 58 -13.29 4.72 0.79
C HIS A 58 -12.97 5.89 1.71
N ILE A 59 -11.92 5.79 2.53
CA ILE A 59 -11.65 6.80 3.56
C ILE A 59 -11.38 8.16 2.95
N VAL A 60 -10.45 8.25 1.97
CA VAL A 60 -10.09 9.50 1.29
C VAL A 60 -11.32 10.20 0.67
N ASN A 61 -12.25 9.43 0.11
CA ASN A 61 -13.45 9.98 -0.53
C ASN A 61 -14.52 10.41 0.47
N HIS A 62 -14.48 9.89 1.71
CA HIS A 62 -15.52 10.12 2.73
C HIS A 62 -14.96 10.82 3.97
N LEU A 63 -13.84 11.54 3.89
CA LEU A 63 -13.22 12.22 5.03
C LEU A 63 -14.15 13.22 5.75
N ASN A 64 -15.15 13.75 5.04
CA ASN A 64 -16.15 14.67 5.59
C ASN A 64 -17.23 13.96 6.43
N ASN A 65 -17.16 12.64 6.60
CA ASN A 65 -18.15 11.88 7.36
C ASN A 65 -18.05 12.23 8.86
N PRO A 66 -19.17 12.64 9.51
CA PRO A 66 -19.16 12.96 10.94
C PRO A 66 -18.75 11.79 11.84
N ALA A 67 -18.87 10.54 11.37
CA ALA A 67 -18.49 9.35 12.14
C ALA A 67 -16.99 9.26 12.49
N TYR A 68 -16.13 10.06 11.86
CA TYR A 68 -14.69 10.04 12.10
C TYR A 68 -14.21 11.05 13.14
N ASP A 69 -15.08 11.98 13.59
CA ASP A 69 -14.74 13.03 14.56
C ASP A 69 -13.47 13.86 14.19
N LEU A 70 -13.20 14.03 12.89
CA LEU A 70 -12.02 14.75 12.41
C LEU A 70 -12.26 16.26 12.30
N SER A 71 -11.27 17.06 12.67
CA SER A 71 -11.30 18.50 12.40
C SER A 71 -11.19 18.79 10.90
N ARG A 72 -11.82 19.88 10.45
CA ARG A 72 -11.74 20.36 9.06
C ARG A 72 -10.28 20.57 8.62
N GLU A 73 -9.42 20.99 9.54
CA GLU A 73 -8.00 21.15 9.26
C GLU A 73 -7.31 19.81 8.96
N GLU A 74 -7.62 18.76 9.70
CA GLU A 74 -7.01 17.44 9.55
C GLU A 74 -7.46 16.79 8.25
N GLN A 75 -8.77 16.87 7.96
CA GLN A 75 -9.34 16.42 6.69
C GLN A 75 -8.65 17.10 5.50
N SER A 76 -8.45 18.42 5.58
CA SER A 76 -7.74 19.18 4.55
C SER A 76 -6.27 18.76 4.44
N LYS A 77 -5.54 18.65 5.56
CA LYS A 77 -4.13 18.22 5.57
C LYS A 77 -3.94 16.85 4.92
N ILE A 78 -4.77 15.86 5.27
CA ILE A 78 -4.72 14.52 4.70
C ILE A 78 -4.95 14.58 3.18
N THR A 79 -5.99 15.31 2.75
CA THR A 79 -6.36 15.41 1.34
C THR A 79 -5.27 16.10 0.52
N THR A 80 -4.78 17.26 0.99
CA THR A 80 -3.78 18.07 0.31
C THR A 80 -2.46 17.31 0.17
N ILE A 81 -1.92 16.75 1.26
CA ILE A 81 -0.63 16.04 1.23
C ILE A 81 -0.73 14.75 0.39
N TYR A 82 -1.85 14.03 0.49
CA TYR A 82 -2.05 12.82 -0.32
C TYR A 82 -2.12 13.16 -1.83
N ALA A 83 -2.71 14.30 -2.21
CA ALA A 83 -2.71 14.77 -3.58
C ALA A 83 -1.32 15.23 -4.07
N GLU A 84 -0.58 15.98 -3.25
CA GLU A 84 0.77 16.46 -3.56
C GLU A 84 1.75 15.30 -3.79
N THR A 85 1.74 14.31 -2.89
CA THR A 85 2.62 13.14 -2.98
C THR A 85 2.39 12.31 -4.25
N ALA A 86 1.22 12.39 -4.89
CA ALA A 86 0.98 11.76 -6.19
C ALA A 86 1.67 12.48 -7.35
N GLN A 87 1.83 13.80 -7.28
CA GLN A 87 2.39 14.63 -8.36
C GLN A 87 3.92 14.63 -8.39
N THR A 88 4.58 14.39 -7.25
CA THR A 88 6.05 14.38 -7.14
C THR A 88 6.75 13.33 -8.02
N LYS A 89 6.05 12.29 -8.48
CA LYS A 89 6.60 11.29 -9.41
C LYS A 89 6.69 11.74 -10.86
N ARG A 90 6.04 12.84 -11.24
CA ARG A 90 5.99 13.33 -12.64
C ARG A 90 6.92 14.50 -12.93
N LYS A 91 7.58 15.06 -11.92
CA LYS A 91 8.41 16.28 -12.02
C LYS A 91 9.91 15.99 -11.82
N LYS A 92 10.37 14.85 -12.32
CA LYS A 92 11.78 14.43 -12.34
C LYS A 92 12.36 14.46 -13.76
N GLU A 93 11.86 15.34 -14.60
CA GLU A 93 12.52 15.83 -15.82
C GLU A 93 12.32 17.35 -15.74
N ASP A 94 13.36 18.14 -16.03
CA ASP A 94 13.35 19.61 -16.03
C ASP A 94 13.48 20.36 -14.70
N LYS A 95 14.53 20.07 -13.92
CA LYS A 95 15.26 21.12 -13.18
C LYS A 95 16.77 20.86 -13.20
N LYS A 96 17.36 20.97 -14.39
CA LYS A 96 18.73 21.47 -14.57
C LYS A 96 18.58 22.92 -15.03
N SER A 97 18.46 23.84 -14.08
CA SER A 97 18.49 25.29 -14.38
C SER A 97 19.55 25.92 -13.50
N CYS A 98 20.47 26.57 -14.19
CA CYS A 98 21.70 27.19 -13.73
C CYS A 98 21.45 28.28 -12.70
N THR A 99 22.23 28.29 -11.62
CA THR A 99 22.53 29.52 -10.88
C THR A 99 24.04 29.66 -10.84
N ASP A 100 24.58 30.38 -11.81
CA ASP A 100 25.96 30.89 -11.80
C ASP A 100 26.02 32.15 -10.91
N GLU A 101 26.99 32.17 -9.97
CA GLU A 101 27.75 33.34 -9.46
C GLU A 101 26.97 34.34 -8.52
N VAL A 102 27.37 34.74 -7.29
CA VAL A 102 28.64 34.70 -6.53
C VAL A 102 28.40 34.94 -4.99
N LEU A 103 29.05 34.14 -4.13
CA LEU A 103 29.73 34.32 -2.79
C LEU A 103 29.28 35.42 -1.77
N LEU A 104 29.28 35.20 -0.44
CA LEU A 104 30.45 34.95 0.44
C LEU A 104 30.11 34.33 1.84
N ALA A 105 31.05 33.46 2.30
CA ALA A 105 31.59 33.15 3.64
C ALA A 105 30.72 33.31 4.92
N ASP A 106 30.70 32.40 5.90
CA ASP A 106 31.88 31.93 6.64
C ASP A 106 31.79 30.47 7.18
N SER A 107 32.99 29.94 7.38
CA SER A 107 33.41 28.60 7.80
C SER A 107 33.11 28.22 9.26
N ASN A 108 32.94 26.91 9.51
CA ASN A 108 33.73 26.04 10.43
C ASN A 108 32.99 24.71 10.63
N SER A 109 33.44 23.57 10.06
CA SER A 109 34.56 22.69 10.51
C SER A 109 34.28 22.07 11.88
N ASN A 110 34.35 20.77 12.19
CA ASN A 110 34.61 19.47 11.55
C ASN A 110 33.99 18.44 12.56
N ASP A 111 33.61 17.20 12.24
CA ASP A 111 34.57 16.10 12.26
C ASP A 111 33.95 14.81 11.69
N SER A 112 34.76 14.16 10.88
CA SER A 112 34.53 12.91 10.17
C SER A 112 34.74 11.74 11.12
N GLN A 113 34.01 10.62 10.94
CA GLN A 113 34.67 9.30 10.78
C GLN A 113 33.85 8.41 9.85
N GLN A 114 34.56 7.96 8.83
CA GLN A 114 34.20 7.09 7.73
C GLN A 114 34.63 5.68 8.11
N ILE A 115 33.77 4.68 7.94
CA ILE A 115 34.24 3.32 7.66
C ILE A 115 33.40 2.70 6.54
N ASP A 116 34.12 2.41 5.47
CA ASP A 116 33.76 1.62 4.32
C ASP A 116 33.33 0.21 4.74
N ILE A 117 32.50 -0.47 3.93
CA ILE A 117 32.70 -1.87 3.51
C ILE A 117 31.58 -2.28 2.54
N VAL A 118 32.01 -2.35 1.28
CA VAL A 118 31.72 -3.39 0.27
C VAL A 118 30.28 -3.55 -0.23
N HIS A 119 30.06 -2.97 -1.42
CA HIS A 119 29.10 -3.42 -2.41
C HIS A 119 29.42 -4.86 -2.84
N GLU A 120 28.42 -5.74 -2.83
CA GLU A 120 28.34 -6.82 -3.82
C GLU A 120 26.93 -6.89 -4.41
N SER A 121 26.86 -6.46 -5.67
CA SER A 121 25.72 -6.62 -6.55
C SER A 121 25.72 -8.03 -7.10
N THR A 122 24.63 -8.78 -6.93
CA THR A 122 24.26 -9.80 -7.93
C THR A 122 22.84 -9.57 -8.39
N ASN A 123 22.79 -8.94 -9.56
CA ASN A 123 21.67 -8.80 -10.45
C ASN A 123 21.26 -10.21 -10.95
N SER A 124 20.01 -10.62 -10.75
CA SER A 124 19.45 -11.73 -11.51
C SER A 124 18.01 -11.40 -11.93
N LYS A 125 17.94 -10.75 -13.09
CA LYS A 125 16.76 -10.73 -13.95
C LYS A 125 16.78 -12.07 -14.71
N THR A 126 15.86 -12.98 -14.43
CA THR A 126 15.63 -14.16 -15.27
C THR A 126 14.14 -14.43 -15.44
N ASN A 127 13.70 -14.12 -16.66
CA ASN A 127 12.74 -14.80 -17.50
C ASN A 127 11.44 -15.37 -16.90
N ARG A 128 10.35 -14.85 -17.48
CA ARG A 128 9.16 -15.61 -17.85
C ARG A 128 9.58 -16.95 -18.47
N HIS A 129 9.25 -18.06 -17.83
CA HIS A 129 9.17 -19.37 -18.47
C HIS A 129 7.76 -19.90 -18.23
N GLU A 130 7.02 -19.89 -19.33
CA GLU A 130 6.03 -20.87 -19.79
C GLU A 130 4.94 -21.42 -18.87
N ARG A 131 3.74 -21.31 -19.42
CA ARG A 131 2.61 -22.23 -19.26
C ARG A 131 3.09 -23.69 -19.30
N LEU A 132 2.77 -24.45 -18.26
CA LEU A 132 2.46 -25.87 -18.41
C LEU A 132 1.27 -26.15 -17.49
N ALA A 133 0.10 -26.29 -18.11
CA ALA A 133 -1.03 -26.95 -17.47
C ALA A 133 -0.64 -28.43 -17.30
N PRO A 134 -0.81 -29.03 -16.12
CA PRO A 134 -0.97 -30.46 -16.06
C PRO A 134 -2.35 -30.80 -16.65
N ASP A 135 -2.33 -31.29 -17.89
CA ASP A 135 -3.36 -32.16 -18.44
C ASP A 135 -3.60 -33.30 -17.44
N PHE A 136 -4.63 -33.17 -16.60
CA PHE A 136 -5.15 -34.29 -15.85
C PHE A 136 -6.39 -34.81 -16.58
N LEU A 137 -6.10 -35.81 -17.41
CA LEU A 137 -6.95 -36.89 -17.90
C LEU A 137 -8.47 -36.62 -17.98
N THR A 138 -8.91 -36.52 -19.23
CA THR A 138 -10.23 -36.98 -19.67
C THR A 138 -10.41 -38.46 -19.30
N MET A 139 -11.26 -38.75 -18.30
CA MET A 139 -11.90 -40.06 -18.21
C MET A 139 -13.31 -39.89 -18.77
N SER A 140 -13.44 -40.43 -19.98
CA SER A 140 -14.64 -40.61 -20.77
C SER A 140 -15.68 -41.47 -20.07
N ASP A 141 -16.92 -41.18 -20.45
CA ASP A 141 -18.17 -41.82 -20.08
C ASP A 141 -18.13 -43.35 -20.00
N THR A 142 -18.85 -43.89 -19.01
CA THR A 142 -19.59 -45.15 -19.17
C THR A 142 -21.02 -44.95 -18.68
N GLU A 143 -21.85 -44.78 -19.69
CA GLU A 143 -23.27 -45.15 -19.84
C GLU A 143 -23.74 -46.35 -19.00
N SER A 144 -25.07 -46.44 -18.85
CA SER A 144 -25.88 -47.55 -18.31
C SER A 144 -26.22 -47.42 -16.81
N SER A 145 -27.46 -47.53 -16.33
CA SER A 145 -28.70 -48.03 -16.91
C SER A 145 -29.86 -47.44 -16.12
N GLU A 146 -30.99 -47.26 -16.80
CA GLU A 146 -32.32 -47.25 -16.18
C GLU A 146 -32.47 -48.52 -15.32
N ASP A 147 -32.97 -48.40 -14.09
CA ASP A 147 -34.10 -49.24 -13.69
C ASP A 147 -34.83 -48.72 -12.44
N SER A 148 -36.14 -48.63 -12.64
CA SER A 148 -37.22 -48.84 -11.69
C SER A 148 -36.86 -49.50 -10.35
N ASP A 149 -37.31 -48.91 -9.23
CA ASP A 149 -38.44 -49.50 -8.50
C ASP A 149 -38.93 -48.65 -7.32
N VAL A 150 -40.25 -48.57 -7.27
CA VAL A 150 -41.11 -48.09 -6.18
C VAL A 150 -41.04 -49.10 -5.04
N TYR A 151 -40.82 -48.65 -3.81
CA TYR A 151 -41.24 -49.41 -2.62
C TYR A 151 -41.91 -48.52 -1.57
N LEU A 152 -43.24 -48.71 -1.51
CA LEU A 152 -44.22 -48.57 -0.42
C LEU A 152 -44.24 -47.29 0.42
#